data_AF-A0A4S2GYW6-F1
#
_entry.id   AF-A0A4S2GYW6-F1
#
_cell.length_a   1.000
_cell.length_b   1.000
_cell.length_c   1.000
_cell.angle_alpha   90.00
_cell.angle_beta   90.00
_cell.angle_gamma   90.00
#
_symmetry.space_group_name_H-M   'P 1'
#
loop_
_entity.id
_entity.type
_entity.pdbx_description
1 polymer ?
#
loop_
_entity_poly.entity_id
_entity_poly.type
_entity_poly.pdbx_seq_one_letter_code
_entity_poly.pdbx_strand_id
1 'polypeptide(L)'
;MTVRLNRQRLLGALKVFGTLSAAAAIAVGLPFASERLEAQEETAQWRALAAKAIEAETHEVWDGESLLIQTAALSLEAAGAEPVLIPTRTIADLQTFGADHLLTAQQAAREQRCLAEAIYYEARSEGIYGQLAVAEVVLNRVRHRAYPDTICDVVYQGSELDTGCQFTFTCDGSMAIAPRGRGWERAQRVAAHVTMGFAQPITRRATHYHTVAVDPYWNGGLVRTRTVGAHIFYRFPNRAERGLLEREA
;
A
#
# COMPACT_ATOMS: atom_id res chain seq x y z
N MET A 1 -56.96 -20.69 34.67
CA MET A 1 -56.37 -21.72 33.77
C MET A 1 -55.56 -21.14 32.59
N THR A 2 -55.54 -19.82 32.38
CA THR A 2 -54.94 -19.13 31.23
C THR A 2 -53.44 -18.80 31.36
N VAL A 3 -52.89 -18.74 32.57
CA VAL A 3 -51.47 -18.35 32.79
C VAL A 3 -50.46 -19.46 32.41
N ARG A 4 -50.83 -20.76 32.56
CA ARG A 4 -49.94 -21.89 32.21
C ARG A 4 -49.74 -22.05 30.70
N LEU A 5 -50.77 -21.76 29.89
CA LEU A 5 -50.71 -21.84 28.43
C LEU A 5 -49.76 -20.80 27.81
N ASN A 6 -49.62 -19.62 28.42
CA ASN A 6 -48.76 -18.56 27.90
C ASN A 6 -47.26 -18.85 28.12
N ARG A 7 -46.91 -19.45 29.27
CA ARG A 7 -45.52 -19.80 29.62
C ARG A 7 -44.97 -20.95 28.75
N GLN A 8 -45.80 -21.93 28.40
CA GLN A 8 -45.40 -23.02 27.50
C GLN A 8 -45.19 -22.54 26.06
N ARG A 9 -46.01 -21.61 25.58
CA ARG A 9 -45.85 -20.99 24.25
C ARG A 9 -44.59 -20.12 24.17
N LEU A 10 -44.29 -19.34 25.21
CA LEU A 10 -43.06 -18.53 25.30
C LEU A 10 -41.80 -19.40 25.33
N LEU A 11 -41.79 -20.49 26.12
CA LEU A 11 -40.65 -21.41 26.17
C LEU A 11 -40.46 -22.16 24.85
N GLY A 12 -41.53 -22.51 24.14
CA GLY A 12 -41.47 -23.09 22.80
C GLY A 12 -40.89 -22.10 21.78
N ALA A 13 -41.35 -20.84 21.79
CA ALA A 13 -40.86 -19.80 20.89
C ALA A 13 -39.37 -19.48 21.13
N LEU A 14 -38.93 -19.38 22.38
CA LEU A 14 -37.51 -19.16 22.74
C LEU A 14 -36.60 -20.31 22.28
N LYS A 15 -37.06 -21.57 22.38
CA LYS A 15 -36.31 -22.73 21.86
C LYS A 15 -36.20 -22.70 20.34
N VAL A 16 -37.28 -22.37 19.64
CA VAL A 16 -37.30 -22.29 18.16
C VAL A 16 -36.44 -21.12 17.66
N PHE A 17 -36.49 -19.96 18.30
CA PHE A 17 -35.61 -18.84 17.96
C PHE A 17 -34.14 -19.14 18.23
N GLY A 18 -33.83 -19.83 19.34
CA GLY A 18 -32.47 -20.27 19.66
C GLY A 18 -31.91 -21.25 18.63
N THR A 19 -32.68 -22.24 18.20
CA THR A 19 -32.24 -23.23 17.20
C THR A 19 -32.11 -22.61 15.79
N LEU A 20 -33.03 -21.73 15.39
CA LEU A 20 -32.93 -21.02 14.11
C LEU A 20 -31.73 -20.08 14.05
N SER A 21 -31.42 -19.38 15.14
CA SER A 21 -30.25 -18.49 15.21
C SER A 21 -28.93 -19.26 15.16
N ALA A 22 -28.85 -20.42 15.83
CA ALA A 22 -27.68 -21.29 15.77
C ALA A 22 -27.47 -21.89 14.37
N ALA A 23 -28.54 -22.36 13.73
CA ALA A 23 -28.48 -22.88 12.36
C ALA A 23 -28.05 -21.80 11.35
N ALA A 24 -28.55 -20.57 11.49
CA ALA A 24 -28.15 -19.44 10.63
C ALA A 24 -26.68 -19.04 10.84
N ALA A 25 -26.18 -19.03 12.08
CA ALA A 25 -24.78 -18.75 12.36
C ALA A 25 -23.83 -19.81 11.77
N ILE A 26 -24.24 -21.09 11.80
CA ILE A 26 -23.50 -22.20 11.19
C ILE A 26 -23.51 -22.08 9.66
N ALA A 27 -24.68 -21.84 9.05
CA ALA A 27 -24.83 -21.73 7.60
C ALA A 27 -24.07 -20.54 6.99
N VAL A 28 -23.97 -19.42 7.72
CA VAL A 28 -23.20 -18.25 7.28
C VAL A 28 -21.73 -18.38 7.63
N GLY A 29 -21.37 -18.98 8.76
CA GLY A 29 -19.99 -19.09 9.22
C GLY A 29 -19.15 -20.14 8.50
N LEU A 30 -19.75 -21.26 8.08
CA LEU A 30 -19.05 -22.37 7.41
C LEU A 30 -18.43 -21.96 6.06
N PRO A 31 -19.12 -21.24 5.15
CA PRO A 31 -18.54 -20.79 3.88
C PRO A 31 -17.33 -19.87 4.07
N PHE A 32 -17.39 -18.90 5.00
CA PHE A 32 -16.26 -18.01 5.26
C PHE A 32 -15.09 -18.71 5.94
N ALA A 33 -15.36 -19.75 6.73
CA ALA A 33 -14.32 -20.57 7.33
C ALA A 33 -13.63 -21.46 6.29
N SER A 34 -14.38 -22.06 5.35
CA SER A 34 -13.81 -22.88 4.27
C SER A 34 -12.99 -22.02 3.30
N GLU A 35 -13.49 -20.85 2.88
CA GLU A 35 -12.73 -19.93 2.01
C GLU A 35 -11.41 -19.48 2.65
N ARG A 36 -11.41 -19.23 3.97
CA ARG A 36 -10.18 -18.90 4.69
C ARG A 36 -9.23 -20.09 4.81
N LEU A 37 -9.74 -21.29 5.03
CA LEU A 37 -8.91 -22.50 5.11
C LEU A 37 -8.27 -22.79 3.76
N GLU A 38 -9.03 -22.72 2.67
CA GLU A 38 -8.54 -22.86 1.30
C GLU A 38 -7.46 -21.81 0.97
N ALA A 39 -7.69 -20.53 1.31
CA ALA A 39 -6.70 -19.48 1.11
C ALA A 39 -5.43 -19.68 1.95
N GLN A 40 -5.54 -20.22 3.17
CA GLN A 40 -4.39 -20.55 4.03
C GLN A 40 -3.62 -21.76 3.50
N GLU A 41 -4.30 -22.80 3.02
CA GLU A 41 -3.70 -23.99 2.40
C GLU A 41 -2.98 -23.62 1.10
N GLU A 42 -3.63 -22.83 0.23
CA GLU A 42 -3.02 -22.33 -1.00
C GLU A 42 -1.76 -21.50 -0.67
N THR A 43 -1.85 -20.58 0.29
CA THR A 43 -0.69 -19.79 0.74
C THR A 43 0.44 -20.68 1.30
N ALA A 44 0.10 -21.72 2.07
CA ALA A 44 1.08 -22.65 2.63
C ALA A 44 1.76 -23.49 1.54
N GLN A 45 0.99 -23.94 0.55
CA GLN A 45 1.49 -24.66 -0.62
C GLN A 45 2.45 -23.79 -1.43
N TRP A 46 2.08 -22.54 -1.73
CA TRP A 46 2.94 -21.60 -2.45
C TRP A 46 4.22 -21.28 -1.67
N ARG A 47 4.14 -21.11 -0.34
CA ARG A 47 5.33 -20.92 0.51
C ARG A 47 6.27 -22.13 0.48
N ALA A 48 5.72 -23.34 0.53
CA ALA A 48 6.52 -24.57 0.48
C ALA A 48 7.20 -24.77 -0.89
N LEU A 49 6.50 -24.43 -1.99
CA LEU A 49 7.08 -24.45 -3.34
C LEU A 49 8.18 -23.39 -3.50
N ALA A 50 7.97 -22.17 -2.99
CA ALA A 50 8.96 -21.11 -3.01
C ALA A 50 10.23 -21.48 -2.21
N ALA A 51 10.07 -22.09 -1.03
CA ALA A 51 11.21 -22.55 -0.23
C ALA A 51 12.06 -23.60 -0.98
N LYS A 52 11.42 -24.57 -1.63
CA LYS A 52 12.12 -25.57 -2.46
C LYS A 52 12.84 -24.95 -3.66
N ALA A 53 12.25 -23.94 -4.29
CA ALA A 53 12.88 -23.26 -5.42
C ALA A 53 14.14 -22.49 -4.98
N ILE A 54 14.07 -21.80 -3.84
CA ILE A 54 15.22 -21.11 -3.23
C ILE A 54 16.33 -22.11 -2.86
N GLU A 55 15.97 -23.29 -2.33
CA GLU A 55 16.95 -24.34 -2.02
C GLU A 55 17.56 -24.96 -3.30
N ALA A 56 16.78 -25.13 -4.37
CA ALA A 56 17.27 -25.68 -5.64
C ALA A 56 18.29 -24.76 -6.34
N GLU A 57 18.17 -23.44 -6.19
CA GLU A 57 19.16 -22.47 -6.70
C GLU A 57 20.53 -22.58 -6.03
N THR A 58 20.64 -23.28 -4.88
CA THR A 58 21.91 -23.36 -4.12
C THR A 58 22.77 -24.60 -4.45
N HIS A 59 22.29 -25.57 -5.23
CA HIS A 59 22.98 -26.87 -5.42
C HIS A 59 22.91 -27.51 -6.82
N GLU A 60 22.88 -26.75 -7.92
CA GLU A 60 23.16 -27.31 -9.25
C GLU A 60 24.29 -26.55 -9.96
N VAL A 61 25.53 -27.00 -9.69
CA VAL A 61 26.64 -26.83 -10.64
C VAL A 61 26.36 -27.81 -11.78
N TRP A 62 25.85 -27.30 -12.89
CA TRP A 62 25.50 -28.07 -14.07
C TRP A 62 26.78 -28.41 -14.85
N ASP A 63 27.20 -29.69 -14.83
CA ASP A 63 28.21 -30.19 -15.78
C ASP A 63 27.54 -30.35 -17.15
N GLY A 64 28.20 -29.86 -18.20
CA GLY A 64 27.60 -29.58 -19.49
C GLY A 64 27.36 -30.81 -20.38
N GLU A 65 27.03 -31.97 -19.83
CA GLU A 65 26.97 -33.21 -20.62
C GLU A 65 25.59 -33.86 -20.77
N SER A 66 24.51 -33.29 -20.22
CA SER A 66 23.18 -33.86 -20.49
C SER A 66 22.03 -32.87 -20.44
N LEU A 67 21.52 -32.49 -21.62
CA LEU A 67 20.08 -32.35 -21.78
C LEU A 67 19.62 -32.63 -23.22
N LEU A 68 19.29 -33.90 -23.46
CA LEU A 68 18.23 -34.26 -24.40
C LEU A 68 16.90 -33.89 -23.72
N ILE A 69 16.29 -32.77 -24.08
CA ILE A 69 14.88 -32.53 -23.76
C ILE A 69 14.05 -33.36 -24.74
N GLN A 70 13.52 -34.50 -24.29
CA GLN A 70 12.47 -35.21 -25.03
C GLN A 70 11.16 -34.45 -24.88
N THR A 71 10.84 -33.58 -25.84
CA THR A 71 9.47 -33.09 -26.04
C THR A 71 8.72 -34.11 -26.89
N ALA A 72 7.78 -34.82 -26.26
CA ALA A 72 6.82 -35.63 -26.99
C ALA A 72 5.81 -34.70 -27.67
N ALA A 73 5.95 -34.51 -28.98
CA ALA A 73 4.87 -34.35 -29.98
C ALA A 73 5.28 -33.40 -31.12
N LEU A 74 6.23 -33.80 -31.96
CA LEU A 74 6.24 -33.48 -33.40
C LEU A 74 7.39 -34.27 -34.04
N SER A 75 7.08 -35.40 -34.69
CA SER A 75 7.97 -35.96 -35.71
C SER A 75 7.61 -35.30 -37.03
N LEU A 76 8.47 -34.40 -37.52
CA LEU A 76 8.48 -34.04 -38.94
C LEU A 76 9.43 -35.01 -39.66
N GLU A 77 8.90 -35.86 -40.53
CA GLU A 77 9.74 -36.46 -41.57
C GLU A 77 10.17 -35.38 -42.56
N ALA A 78 11.44 -34.98 -42.46
CA ALA A 78 12.07 -34.10 -43.45
C ALA A 78 12.28 -34.89 -44.76
N ALA A 79 11.35 -34.75 -45.71
CA ALA A 79 11.57 -35.17 -47.09
C ALA A 79 12.46 -34.13 -47.80
N GLY A 80 13.76 -34.38 -47.84
CA GLY A 80 14.72 -33.56 -48.57
C GLY A 80 15.55 -32.64 -47.68
N ALA A 81 16.86 -32.87 -47.69
CA ALA A 81 17.85 -32.25 -46.84
C ALA A 81 18.16 -30.79 -47.24
N GLU A 82 17.36 -29.85 -46.75
CA GLU A 82 17.81 -28.47 -46.50
C GLU A 82 17.80 -28.26 -44.98
N PRO A 83 18.91 -27.85 -44.35
CA PRO A 83 18.93 -27.59 -42.92
C PRO A 83 18.00 -26.42 -42.60
N VAL A 84 16.84 -26.73 -42.01
CA VAL A 84 15.94 -25.72 -41.48
C VAL A 84 16.55 -25.18 -40.19
N LEU A 85 17.02 -23.94 -40.23
CA LEU A 85 17.38 -23.18 -39.03
C LEU A 85 16.11 -22.91 -38.24
N ILE A 86 15.87 -23.69 -37.18
CA ILE A 86 14.89 -23.34 -36.17
C ILE A 86 15.60 -22.34 -35.25
N PRO A 87 15.25 -21.05 -35.24
CA PRO A 87 15.77 -20.13 -34.25
C PRO A 87 15.27 -20.62 -32.90
N THR A 88 16.17 -21.19 -32.09
CA THR A 88 15.92 -21.48 -30.68
C THR A 88 15.74 -20.15 -29.97
N ARG A 89 14.51 -19.61 -30.00
CA ARG A 89 14.15 -18.51 -29.09
C ARG A 89 14.29 -19.07 -27.69
N THR A 90 15.20 -18.48 -26.92
CA THR A 90 15.42 -18.88 -25.54
C THR A 90 14.15 -18.59 -24.75
N ILE A 91 13.80 -19.50 -23.84
CA ILE A 91 12.64 -19.35 -22.95
C ILE A 91 12.83 -18.16 -21.98
N ALA A 92 14.03 -17.56 -21.96
CA ALA A 92 14.34 -16.32 -21.25
C ALA A 92 13.41 -15.17 -21.66
N ASP A 93 13.00 -15.10 -22.93
CA ASP A 93 12.04 -14.09 -23.40
C ASP A 93 10.61 -14.30 -22.85
N LEU A 94 10.35 -15.45 -22.20
CA LEU A 94 9.09 -15.76 -21.52
C LEU A 94 9.17 -15.56 -20.00
N GLN A 95 10.32 -15.15 -19.46
CA GLN A 95 10.43 -14.79 -18.04
C GLN A 95 9.75 -13.44 -17.80
N THR A 96 8.50 -13.48 -17.36
CA THR A 96 7.68 -12.29 -17.05
C THR A 96 7.88 -11.78 -15.62
N PHE A 97 8.55 -12.55 -14.77
CA PHE A 97 8.84 -12.23 -13.37
C PHE A 97 10.27 -12.63 -13.04
N GLY A 98 11.02 -11.70 -12.47
CA GLY A 98 12.39 -11.90 -11.99
C GLY A 98 12.57 -11.45 -10.55
N ALA A 99 13.75 -11.70 -9.98
CA ALA A 99 14.10 -11.27 -8.62
C ALA A 99 14.07 -9.74 -8.46
N ASP A 100 14.35 -8.99 -9.53
CA ASP A 100 14.24 -7.53 -9.61
C ASP A 100 12.80 -7.03 -9.40
N HIS A 101 11.81 -7.79 -9.85
CA HIS A 101 10.39 -7.49 -9.65
C HIS A 101 9.99 -7.64 -8.18
N LEU A 102 10.54 -8.66 -7.49
CA LEU A 102 10.33 -8.84 -6.05
C LEU A 102 10.93 -7.69 -5.25
N LEU A 103 12.15 -7.26 -5.58
CA LEU A 103 12.79 -6.10 -4.95
C LEU A 103 12.00 -4.81 -5.19
N THR A 104 11.54 -4.60 -6.42
CA THR A 104 10.70 -3.44 -6.77
C THR A 104 9.38 -3.46 -5.99
N ALA A 105 8.74 -4.63 -5.87
CA ALA A 105 7.50 -4.77 -5.10
C ALA A 105 7.72 -4.52 -3.60
N GLN A 106 8.84 -5.00 -3.02
CA GLN A 106 9.21 -4.73 -1.63
C GLN A 106 9.44 -3.23 -1.39
N GLN A 107 10.17 -2.57 -2.28
CA GLN A 107 10.39 -1.13 -2.20
C GLN A 107 9.05 -0.38 -2.30
N ALA A 108 8.20 -0.70 -3.28
CA ALA A 108 6.90 -0.07 -3.43
C ALA A 108 6.02 -0.25 -2.19
N ALA A 109 6.01 -1.44 -1.58
CA ALA A 109 5.30 -1.71 -0.34
C ALA A 109 5.85 -0.87 0.84
N ARG A 110 7.18 -0.71 0.92
CA ARG A 110 7.84 0.14 1.93
C ARG A 110 7.45 1.61 1.75
N GLU A 111 7.56 2.15 0.54
CA GLU A 111 7.20 3.53 0.21
C GLU A 111 5.71 3.82 0.52
N GLN A 112 4.82 2.90 0.14
CA GLN A 112 3.39 3.01 0.45
C GLN A 112 3.12 2.98 1.96
N ARG A 113 3.87 2.19 2.72
CA ARG A 113 3.76 2.16 4.18
C ARG A 113 4.19 3.49 4.81
N CYS A 114 5.35 4.04 4.42
CA CYS A 114 5.81 5.34 4.89
C CYS A 114 4.77 6.44 4.59
N LEU A 115 4.18 6.43 3.39
CA LEU A 115 3.11 7.34 3.03
C LEU A 115 1.88 7.19 3.94
N ALA A 116 1.47 5.95 4.21
CA ALA A 116 0.32 5.66 5.07
C ALA A 116 0.58 6.13 6.52
N GLU A 117 1.80 5.96 7.03
CA GLU A 117 2.19 6.44 8.36
C GLU A 117 2.09 7.96 8.44
N ALA A 118 2.63 8.68 7.45
CA ALA A 118 2.47 10.13 7.37
C ALA A 118 1.00 10.55 7.34
N ILE A 119 0.17 9.95 6.49
CA ILE A 119 -1.28 10.25 6.43
C ILE A 119 -1.97 9.98 7.77
N TYR A 120 -1.60 8.89 8.45
CA TYR A 120 -2.23 8.51 9.71
C TYR A 120 -1.90 9.50 10.82
N TYR A 121 -0.62 9.82 11.02
CA TYR A 121 -0.23 10.70 12.12
C TYR A 121 -0.65 12.16 11.86
N GLU A 122 -0.64 12.60 10.61
CA GLU A 122 -0.97 13.98 10.25
C GLU A 122 -2.47 14.23 10.03
N ALA A 123 -3.22 13.22 9.56
CA ALA A 123 -4.57 13.42 9.04
C ALA A 123 -5.56 12.27 9.31
N ARG A 124 -5.32 11.40 10.31
CA ARG A 124 -6.29 10.33 10.65
C ARG A 124 -7.69 10.84 11.00
N SER A 125 -7.78 12.03 11.60
CA SER A 125 -9.04 12.66 12.01
C SER A 125 -9.70 13.47 10.88
N GLU A 126 -9.01 13.67 9.76
CA GLU A 126 -9.53 14.42 8.63
C GLU A 126 -10.47 13.58 7.76
N GLY A 127 -11.27 14.28 6.95
CA GLY A 127 -11.99 13.67 5.84
C GLY A 127 -11.04 13.15 4.75
N ILE A 128 -11.59 12.40 3.79
CA ILE A 128 -10.81 11.80 2.69
C ILE A 128 -9.97 12.82 1.92
N TYR A 129 -10.51 14.02 1.68
CA TYR A 129 -9.78 15.09 1.00
C TYR A 129 -8.59 15.62 1.81
N GLY A 130 -8.67 15.66 3.14
CA GLY A 130 -7.54 16.07 3.98
C GLY A 130 -6.41 15.05 3.92
N GLN A 131 -6.75 13.76 3.96
CA GLN A 131 -5.77 12.67 3.80
C GLN A 131 -5.11 12.69 2.42
N LEU A 132 -5.89 12.87 1.35
CA LEU A 132 -5.37 13.03 -0.01
C LEU A 132 -4.45 14.26 -0.13
N ALA A 133 -4.79 15.36 0.54
CA ALA A 133 -4.01 16.58 0.49
C ALA A 133 -2.63 16.43 1.16
N VAL A 134 -2.56 15.77 2.32
CA VAL A 134 -1.28 15.44 2.97
C VAL A 134 -0.45 14.49 2.10
N ALA A 135 -1.08 13.46 1.53
CA ALA A 135 -0.40 12.52 0.64
C ALA A 135 0.16 13.22 -0.61
N GLU A 136 -0.60 14.16 -1.19
CA GLU A 136 -0.16 14.96 -2.33
C GLU A 136 1.04 15.85 -1.98
N VAL A 137 1.09 16.44 -0.77
CA VAL A 137 2.26 17.22 -0.32
C VAL A 137 3.51 16.35 -0.30
N VAL A 138 3.44 15.13 0.24
CA VAL A 138 4.57 14.20 0.26
C VAL A 138 5.04 13.89 -1.16
N LEU A 139 4.12 13.58 -2.08
CA LEU A 139 4.49 13.34 -3.48
C LEU A 139 5.02 14.59 -4.20
N ASN A 140 4.54 15.78 -3.84
CA ASN A 140 5.06 17.03 -4.39
C ASN A 140 6.49 17.30 -3.91
N ARG A 141 6.81 16.93 -2.67
CA ARG A 141 8.18 17.00 -2.14
C ARG A 141 9.10 16.05 -2.89
N VAL A 142 8.70 14.79 -3.08
CA VAL A 142 9.46 13.81 -3.90
C VAL A 142 9.77 14.34 -5.31
N ARG A 143 8.88 15.14 -5.90
CA ARG A 143 9.08 15.72 -7.24
C ARG A 143 9.86 17.04 -7.24
N HIS A 144 10.18 17.60 -6.08
CA HIS A 144 10.75 18.93 -5.95
C HIS A 144 12.19 18.86 -5.47
N ARG A 145 13.10 19.49 -6.21
CA ARG A 145 14.58 19.47 -6.00
C ARG A 145 15.09 19.93 -4.62
N ALA A 146 14.21 20.41 -3.75
CA ALA A 146 14.55 20.85 -2.40
C ALA A 146 14.36 19.74 -1.36
N TYR A 147 13.84 18.59 -1.76
CA TYR A 147 13.55 17.46 -0.89
C TYR A 147 14.16 16.17 -1.46
N PRO A 148 14.24 15.11 -0.65
CA PRO A 148 14.64 13.78 -1.12
C PRO A 148 13.73 13.20 -2.20
N ASP A 149 14.26 12.22 -2.94
CA ASP A 149 13.62 11.64 -4.13
C ASP A 149 12.76 10.39 -3.84
N THR A 150 12.60 10.00 -2.57
CA THR A 150 11.75 8.86 -2.17
C THR A 150 10.73 9.29 -1.09
N ILE A 151 9.60 8.57 -1.01
CA ILE A 151 8.54 8.91 -0.05
C ILE A 151 9.05 8.68 1.38
N CYS A 152 9.70 7.56 1.64
CA CYS A 152 10.25 7.29 2.96
C CYS A 152 11.29 8.33 3.37
N ASP A 153 12.19 8.75 2.49
CA ASP A 153 13.20 9.76 2.84
C ASP A 153 12.57 11.13 3.11
N VAL A 154 11.48 11.49 2.41
CA VAL A 154 10.70 12.70 2.69
C VAL A 154 9.98 12.61 4.04
N VAL A 155 9.38 11.46 4.34
CA VAL A 155 8.60 11.24 5.59
C VAL A 155 9.52 11.23 6.81
N TYR A 156 10.69 10.61 6.71
CA TYR A 156 11.67 10.50 7.78
C TYR A 156 12.77 11.56 7.71
N GLN A 157 12.59 12.60 6.88
CA GLN A 157 13.58 13.66 6.73
C GLN A 157 13.86 14.34 8.08
N GLY A 158 15.13 14.28 8.51
CA GLY A 158 15.59 14.87 9.76
C GLY A 158 15.30 14.04 11.02
N SER A 159 14.75 12.83 10.91
CA SER A 159 14.42 12.02 12.09
C SER A 159 15.63 11.58 12.93
N GLU A 160 16.82 11.60 12.33
CA GLU A 160 18.09 11.28 12.98
C GLU A 160 18.85 12.53 13.47
N LEU A 161 18.31 13.73 13.24
CA LEU A 161 18.97 14.99 13.53
C LEU A 161 18.38 15.67 14.77
N ASP A 162 19.24 16.22 15.63
CA ASP A 162 18.83 17.04 16.77
C ASP A 162 18.20 18.39 16.36
N THR A 163 18.40 18.79 15.10
CA THR A 163 17.89 20.06 14.55
C THR A 163 16.38 20.04 14.27
N GLY A 164 15.74 18.88 14.40
CA GLY A 164 14.30 18.72 14.23
C GLY A 164 13.90 17.94 12.99
N CYS A 165 12.62 17.57 12.97
CA CYS A 165 12.08 16.55 12.07
C CYS A 165 10.99 17.13 11.19
N GLN A 166 10.96 16.71 9.91
CA GLN A 166 10.00 17.23 8.95
C GLN A 166 8.56 16.87 9.31
N PHE A 167 8.34 15.68 9.85
CA PHE A 167 7.07 15.24 10.41
C PHE A 167 7.28 14.97 11.89
N THR A 168 6.51 15.64 12.76
CA THR A 168 6.77 15.62 14.21
C THR A 168 6.65 14.22 14.81
N PHE A 169 5.77 13.38 14.25
CA PHE A 169 5.55 12.00 14.72
C PHE A 169 6.81 11.12 14.66
N THR A 170 7.79 11.45 13.82
CA THR A 170 9.03 10.68 13.70
C THR A 170 9.97 10.89 14.89
N CYS A 171 9.72 11.91 15.73
CA CYS A 171 10.63 12.35 16.79
C CYS A 171 9.96 12.62 18.14
N ASP A 172 8.64 12.77 18.19
CA ASP A 172 7.88 13.03 19.41
C ASP A 172 7.50 11.78 20.21
N GLY A 173 7.93 10.59 19.76
CA GLY A 173 7.61 9.30 20.37
C GLY A 173 6.26 8.71 19.94
N SER A 174 5.51 9.33 19.03
CA SER A 174 4.22 8.84 18.53
C SER A 174 4.30 7.43 17.92
N MET A 175 5.45 7.07 17.36
CA MET A 175 5.69 5.74 16.79
C MET A 175 5.82 4.61 17.83
N ALA A 176 5.93 4.93 19.13
CA ALA A 176 5.90 3.92 20.19
C ALA A 176 4.57 3.13 20.21
N ILE A 177 3.51 3.72 19.65
CA ILE A 177 2.21 3.08 19.48
C ILE A 177 1.97 2.85 17.98
N ALA A 178 1.94 1.58 17.59
CA ALA A 178 1.68 1.20 16.20
C ALA A 178 0.31 1.73 15.71
N PRO A 179 0.23 2.24 14.46
CA PRO A 179 -1.03 2.62 13.82
C PRO A 179 -2.04 1.46 13.81
N ARG A 180 -3.30 1.76 14.14
CA ARG A 180 -4.36 0.73 14.24
C ARG A 180 -5.76 1.25 13.98
N GLY A 181 -6.67 0.32 13.69
CA GLY A 181 -8.10 0.57 13.53
C GLY A 181 -8.48 1.33 12.24
N ARG A 182 -9.71 1.85 12.20
CA ARG A 182 -10.32 2.42 10.99
C ARG A 182 -9.55 3.61 10.39
N GLY A 183 -8.85 4.39 11.22
CA GLY A 183 -8.01 5.48 10.74
C GLY A 183 -6.80 4.96 9.95
N TRP A 184 -6.18 3.89 10.45
CA TRP A 184 -5.02 3.26 9.82
C TRP A 184 -5.39 2.56 8.51
N GLU A 185 -6.48 1.80 8.50
CA GLU A 185 -6.99 1.16 7.28
C GLU A 185 -7.31 2.19 6.18
N ARG A 186 -7.86 3.35 6.57
CA ARG A 186 -8.15 4.43 5.62
C ARG A 186 -6.87 5.05 5.08
N ALA A 187 -5.90 5.33 5.94
CA ALA A 187 -4.61 5.86 5.53
C ALA A 187 -3.89 4.94 4.54
N GLN A 188 -3.90 3.62 4.77
CA GLN A 188 -3.35 2.63 3.84
C GLN A 188 -4.06 2.64 2.48
N ARG A 189 -5.40 2.72 2.46
CA ARG A 189 -6.16 2.81 1.20
C ARG A 189 -5.87 4.11 0.44
N VAL A 190 -5.75 5.24 1.15
CA VAL A 190 -5.39 6.52 0.53
C VAL A 190 -3.97 6.46 -0.03
N ALA A 191 -3.02 5.93 0.73
CA ALA A 191 -1.64 5.76 0.27
C ALA A 191 -1.60 4.93 -1.02
N ALA A 192 -2.26 3.77 -1.04
CA ALA A 192 -2.37 2.92 -2.23
C ALA A 192 -2.98 3.66 -3.43
N HIS A 193 -4.10 4.37 -3.22
CA HIS A 193 -4.77 5.13 -4.27
C HIS A 193 -3.86 6.22 -4.88
N VAL A 194 -3.08 6.88 -4.04
CA VAL A 194 -2.17 7.97 -4.43
C VAL A 194 -0.93 7.43 -5.13
N THR A 195 -0.32 6.35 -4.64
CA THR A 195 0.86 5.72 -5.28
C THR A 195 0.53 5.08 -6.62
N MET A 196 -0.71 4.61 -6.82
CA MET A 196 -1.21 4.15 -8.13
C MET A 196 -1.43 5.29 -9.15
N GLY A 197 -1.30 6.55 -8.74
CA GLY A 197 -1.46 7.70 -9.64
C GLY A 197 -2.92 8.07 -9.95
N PHE A 198 -3.89 7.51 -9.21
CA PHE A 198 -5.32 7.78 -9.43
C PHE A 198 -5.81 9.08 -8.77
N ALA A 199 -5.04 9.63 -7.82
CA ALA A 199 -5.41 10.83 -7.09
C ALA A 199 -5.28 12.09 -7.95
N GLN A 200 -6.37 12.87 -8.05
CA GLN A 200 -6.34 14.19 -8.68
C GLN A 200 -5.66 15.22 -7.76
N PRO A 201 -4.84 16.15 -8.29
CA PRO A 201 -4.25 17.21 -7.49
C PRO A 201 -5.31 18.16 -6.93
N ILE A 202 -5.32 18.37 -5.62
CA ILE A 202 -6.24 19.23 -4.89
C ILE A 202 -5.55 20.38 -4.16
N THR A 203 -4.25 20.25 -3.86
CA THR A 203 -3.48 21.26 -3.08
C THR A 203 -2.89 22.39 -3.92
N ARG A 204 -3.00 22.31 -5.25
CA ARG A 204 -2.34 23.21 -6.21
C ARG A 204 -0.81 23.25 -6.02
N ARG A 205 -0.19 22.07 -6.01
CA ARG A 205 1.27 21.88 -5.91
C ARG A 205 1.86 22.34 -4.58
N ALA A 206 1.11 22.18 -3.48
CA ALA A 206 1.62 22.55 -2.17
C ALA A 206 2.74 21.61 -1.73
N THR A 207 3.73 22.16 -1.04
CA THR A 207 4.85 21.43 -0.41
C THR A 207 4.92 21.65 1.09
N HIS A 208 4.10 22.56 1.63
CA HIS A 208 4.00 22.88 3.05
C HIS A 208 2.55 22.98 3.46
N TYR A 209 2.28 22.71 4.73
CA TYR A 209 1.00 23.00 5.35
C TYR A 209 1.16 23.21 6.85
N HIS A 210 0.16 23.82 7.47
CA HIS A 210 -0.01 23.82 8.91
C HIS A 210 -1.50 23.74 9.26
N THR A 211 -1.80 23.41 10.51
CA THR A 211 -3.17 23.46 11.02
C THR A 211 -3.66 24.91 11.14
N VAL A 212 -4.96 25.13 10.91
CA VAL A 212 -5.62 26.43 11.13
C VAL A 212 -5.49 26.96 12.56
N ALA A 213 -5.13 26.10 13.52
CA ALA A 213 -5.00 26.45 14.93
C ALA A 213 -3.67 27.18 15.28
N VAL A 214 -2.71 27.24 14.36
CA VAL A 214 -1.40 27.88 14.59
C VAL A 214 -1.02 28.78 13.42
N ASP A 215 -0.18 29.78 13.67
CA ASP A 215 0.36 30.69 12.67
C ASP A 215 1.90 30.68 12.72
N PRO A 216 2.57 29.83 11.92
CA PRO A 216 4.01 29.65 12.01
C PRO A 216 4.79 30.73 11.25
N TYR A 217 5.87 31.25 11.86
CA TYR A 217 6.69 32.34 11.30
C TYR A 217 7.21 32.10 9.87
N TRP A 218 7.39 30.85 9.46
CA TRP A 218 7.90 30.49 8.13
C TRP A 218 6.88 30.68 7.00
N ASN A 219 5.59 30.86 7.31
CA ASN A 219 4.54 30.93 6.28
C ASN A 219 4.54 32.23 5.47
N GLY A 220 5.08 33.34 6.03
CA GLY A 220 5.10 34.65 5.37
C GLY A 220 5.91 34.67 4.07
N GLY A 221 6.90 33.79 3.93
CA GLY A 221 7.69 33.63 2.70
C GLY A 221 7.06 32.72 1.63
N LEU A 222 5.84 32.22 1.87
CA LEU A 222 5.20 31.22 1.01
C LEU A 222 3.86 31.70 0.46
N VAL A 223 3.45 31.12 -0.68
CA VAL A 223 2.16 31.43 -1.29
C VAL A 223 1.12 30.44 -0.78
N ARG A 224 0.12 30.93 -0.05
CA ARG A 224 -1.06 30.16 0.36
C ARG A 224 -1.84 29.69 -0.87
N THR A 225 -2.08 28.39 -0.99
CA THR A 225 -2.73 27.80 -2.17
C THR A 225 -4.18 27.44 -1.93
N ARG A 226 -4.48 26.78 -0.80
CA ARG A 226 -5.81 26.25 -0.47
C ARG A 226 -5.93 25.95 1.02
N THR A 227 -7.17 25.88 1.50
CA THR A 227 -7.51 25.26 2.79
C THR A 227 -8.33 24.01 2.52
N VAL A 228 -7.92 22.87 3.10
CA VAL A 228 -8.63 21.58 3.00
C VAL A 228 -8.73 21.00 4.40
N GLY A 229 -9.96 20.82 4.88
CA GLY A 229 -10.21 20.41 6.26
C GLY A 229 -9.58 21.39 7.26
N ALA A 230 -8.84 20.86 8.23
CA ALA A 230 -8.16 21.66 9.25
C ALA A 230 -6.79 22.22 8.80
N HIS A 231 -6.41 22.07 7.53
CA HIS A 231 -5.07 22.41 7.05
C HIS A 231 -5.08 23.56 6.03
N ILE A 232 -4.10 24.46 6.17
CA ILE A 232 -3.77 25.50 5.20
C ILE A 232 -2.51 25.08 4.46
N PHE A 233 -2.57 25.07 3.14
CA PHE A 233 -1.52 24.59 2.25
C PHE A 233 -0.79 25.73 1.56
N TYR A 234 0.52 25.54 1.33
CA TYR A 234 1.42 26.54 0.75
C TYR A 234 2.40 25.91 -0.23
N ARG A 235 2.89 26.75 -1.15
CA ARG A 235 4.00 26.42 -2.07
C ARG A 235 5.04 27.53 -2.09
N PHE A 236 6.21 27.22 -2.64
CA PHE A 236 7.20 28.24 -2.94
C PHE A 236 6.65 29.30 -3.91
N PRO A 237 7.00 30.58 -3.70
CA PRO A 237 6.64 31.64 -4.63
C PRO A 237 7.44 31.52 -5.93
N ASN A 238 6.82 31.89 -7.04
CA ASN A 238 7.55 32.17 -8.27
C ASN A 238 8.29 33.53 -8.16
N ARG A 239 9.09 33.90 -9.16
CA ARG A 239 9.89 35.15 -9.14
C ARG A 239 9.03 36.40 -8.94
N ALA A 240 7.84 36.48 -9.56
CA ALA A 240 6.97 37.64 -9.44
C ALA A 240 6.28 37.70 -8.06
N GLU A 241 5.79 36.56 -7.57
CA GLU A 241 5.16 36.44 -6.26
C GLU A 241 6.14 36.73 -5.13
N ARG A 242 7.41 36.32 -5.27
CA ARG A 242 8.45 36.60 -4.29
C ARG A 242 8.63 38.11 -4.09
N GLY A 243 8.70 38.87 -5.18
CA GLY A 243 8.80 40.32 -5.09
C GLY A 243 7.57 41.00 -4.50
N LEU A 244 6.39 40.35 -4.52
CA LEU A 244 5.19 40.86 -3.82
C LEU A 244 5.29 40.60 -2.31
N LEU A 245 5.64 39.38 -1.92
CA LEU A 245 5.80 39.00 -0.50
C LEU A 245 6.87 39.85 0.20
N GLU A 246 7.98 40.13 -0.49
CA GLU A 246 9.06 40.99 0.04
C GLU A 246 8.65 42.47 0.24
N ARG A 247 7.57 42.93 -0.40
CA ARG A 247 7.05 44.30 -0.24
C ARG A 247 6.00 44.42 0.86
N GLU A 248 5.39 43.30 1.24
CA GLU A 248 4.33 43.22 2.24
C GLU A 248 4.85 42.80 3.63
N ALA A 249 6.09 42.29 3.70
CA ALA A 249 6.81 41.92 4.93
C ALA A 249 7.54 43.12 5.56
#